data_AF-A0A8H2X4H7-F1
#
_entry.id   AF-A0A8H2X4H7-F1
#
_cell.length_a   1.000
_cell.length_b   1.000
_cell.length_c   1.000
_cell.angle_alpha   90.00
_cell.angle_beta   90.00
_cell.angle_gamma   90.00
#
_symmetry.space_group_name_H-M   'P 1'
#
loop_
_entity.id
_entity.type
_entity.pdbx_description
1 polymer ?
#
loop_
_entity_poly.entity_id
_entity_poly.type
_entity_poly.pdbx_seq_one_letter_code
_entity_poly.pdbx_strand_id
1 'polypeptide(L)'
;MASLSMRIELPIVLFICTLLVLSPLPWHWRVRNIPTLLLIFWLAVINLMCGINGIMWGGRTTNFALVWCNISTKLTMGTHYAFAALALCVCRNLAQACSPYYTVPHAAQRRTQFIFEIFMCAVLPVIGMALYYVVQRHRFNIIEDFGCTLYMVPFTSVIFFAFFGLGQEAKDEYTKYLCFVKTKILHVKPKKQPVLPIL
;
A
#
# COMPACT_ATOMS: atom_id res chain seq x y z
N MET A 1 20.36 8.47 -29.85
CA MET A 1 19.52 9.68 -29.77
C MET A 1 18.19 9.40 -29.08
N ALA A 2 17.38 8.42 -29.51
CA ALA A 2 16.12 8.06 -28.82
C ALA A 2 16.29 7.67 -27.33
N SER A 3 17.37 6.95 -26.99
CA SER A 3 17.69 6.60 -25.60
C SER A 3 18.10 7.79 -24.74
N LEU A 4 18.69 8.84 -25.32
CA LEU A 4 19.15 10.03 -24.59
C LEU A 4 18.00 11.01 -24.35
N SER A 5 17.09 11.16 -25.32
CA SER A 5 15.85 11.92 -25.12
C SER A 5 15.00 11.29 -24.02
N MET A 6 14.71 9.98 -24.06
CA MET A 6 13.95 9.33 -22.98
C MET A 6 14.58 9.54 -21.59
N ARG A 7 15.92 9.54 -21.49
CA ARG A 7 16.64 9.71 -20.21
C ARG A 7 16.43 11.08 -19.56
N ILE A 8 16.23 12.14 -20.34
CA ILE A 8 16.03 13.50 -19.84
C ILE A 8 14.55 13.79 -19.62
N GLU A 9 13.68 13.31 -20.51
CA GLU A 9 12.23 13.48 -20.38
C GLU A 9 11.68 12.78 -19.13
N LEU A 10 12.16 11.58 -18.80
CA LEU A 10 11.72 10.78 -17.65
C LEU A 10 11.77 11.54 -16.31
N PRO A 11 12.93 12.04 -15.84
CA PRO A 11 13.01 12.76 -14.58
C PRO A 11 12.21 14.07 -14.60
N ILE A 12 12.22 14.82 -15.70
CA ILE A 12 11.46 16.08 -15.83
C ILE A 12 9.97 15.82 -15.64
N VAL A 13 9.43 14.82 -16.35
CA VAL A 13 8.02 14.41 -16.22
C VAL A 13 7.71 13.99 -14.79
N LEU A 14 8.59 13.23 -14.13
CA LEU A 14 8.39 12.77 -12.75
C LEU A 14 8.39 13.93 -11.74
N PHE A 15 9.23 14.95 -11.90
CA PHE A 15 9.20 16.15 -11.05
C PHE A 15 7.92 16.96 -11.28
N ILE A 16 7.49 17.12 -12.54
CA ILE A 16 6.22 17.77 -12.86
C ILE A 16 5.05 16.99 -12.24
N CYS A 17 5.03 15.67 -12.38
CA CYS A 17 4.02 14.81 -11.74
C CYS A 17 4.05 14.92 -10.22
N THR A 18 5.22 15.08 -9.60
CA THR A 18 5.35 15.29 -8.16
C THR A 18 4.66 16.58 -7.72
N LEU A 19 4.90 17.69 -8.43
CA LEU A 19 4.25 18.97 -8.17
C LEU A 19 2.73 18.88 -8.39
N LEU A 20 2.30 18.19 -9.45
CA LEU A 20 0.90 18.00 -9.77
C LEU A 20 0.17 17.19 -8.70
N VAL A 21 0.79 16.12 -8.20
CA VAL A 21 0.26 15.29 -7.09
C VAL A 21 0.18 16.05 -5.78
N LEU A 22 1.05 17.02 -5.53
CA LEU A 22 1.00 17.87 -4.32
C LEU A 22 -0.06 18.98 -4.40
N SER A 23 -0.48 19.37 -5.60
CA SER A 23 -1.46 20.44 -5.80
C SER A 23 -2.82 20.24 -5.09
N PRO A 24 -3.43 19.04 -5.01
CA PRO A 24 -4.69 18.83 -4.30
C PRO A 24 -4.52 18.69 -2.77
N LEU A 25 -3.29 18.68 -2.25
CA LEU A 25 -2.99 18.48 -0.83
C LEU A 25 -3.71 19.50 0.08
N PRO A 26 -3.72 20.82 -0.20
CA PRO A 26 -4.41 21.80 0.64
C PRO A 26 -5.93 21.58 0.69
N TRP A 27 -6.53 21.15 -0.43
CA TRP A 27 -7.96 20.90 -0.53
C TRP A 27 -8.37 19.68 0.30
N HIS A 28 -7.67 18.56 0.11
CA HIS A 28 -7.96 17.33 0.86
C HIS A 28 -7.62 17.43 2.35
N TRP A 29 -6.64 18.26 2.71
CA TRP A 29 -6.32 18.57 4.11
C TRP A 29 -7.52 19.16 4.84
N ARG A 30 -8.25 20.07 4.19
CA ARG A 30 -9.45 20.72 4.76
C ARG A 30 -10.58 19.73 5.01
N VAL A 31 -10.77 18.77 4.10
CA VAL A 31 -11.83 17.74 4.20
C VAL A 31 -11.43 16.58 5.14
N ARG A 32 -10.16 16.53 5.58
CA ARG A 32 -9.60 15.49 6.47
C ARG A 32 -9.83 14.06 5.95
N ASN A 33 -9.65 13.85 4.64
CA ASN A 33 -9.67 12.51 4.05
C ASN A 33 -8.26 11.90 4.10
N ILE A 34 -7.98 11.12 5.14
CA ILE A 34 -6.63 10.63 5.47
C ILE A 34 -6.07 9.63 4.43
N PRO A 35 -6.83 8.63 3.95
CA PRO A 35 -6.32 7.71 2.94
C PRO A 35 -5.87 8.44 1.67
N THR A 36 -6.62 9.46 1.23
CA THR A 36 -6.22 10.27 0.08
C THR A 36 -4.96 11.10 0.36
N LEU A 37 -4.81 11.65 1.56
CA LEU A 37 -3.59 12.39 1.95
C LEU A 37 -2.36 11.48 2.01
N LEU A 38 -2.49 10.28 2.57
CA LEU A 38 -1.42 9.29 2.58
C LEU A 38 -1.10 8.78 1.17
N LEU A 39 -2.10 8.63 0.30
CA LEU A 39 -1.90 8.29 -1.11
C LEU A 39 -1.08 9.38 -1.83
N ILE A 40 -1.43 10.65 -1.65
CA ILE A 40 -0.68 11.79 -2.20
C ILE A 40 0.77 11.77 -1.70
N PHE A 41 0.98 11.54 -0.40
CA PHE A 41 2.31 11.45 0.19
C PHE A 41 3.16 10.34 -0.44
N TRP A 42 2.63 9.11 -0.51
CA TRP A 42 3.36 7.97 -1.07
C TRP A 42 3.60 8.10 -2.59
N LEU A 43 2.67 8.70 -3.33
CA LEU A 43 2.85 9.03 -4.76
C LEU A 43 3.95 10.08 -4.96
N ALA A 44 4.00 11.11 -4.13
CA ALA A 44 5.07 12.11 -4.19
C ALA A 44 6.43 11.49 -3.88
N VAL A 45 6.51 10.61 -2.88
CA VAL A 45 7.73 9.88 -2.51
C VAL A 45 8.25 9.03 -3.68
N ILE A 46 7.40 8.23 -4.33
CA ILE A 46 7.85 7.36 -5.43
C ILE A 46 8.25 8.17 -6.67
N ASN A 47 7.52 9.24 -7.01
CA ASN A 47 7.87 10.08 -8.15
C ASN A 47 9.21 10.80 -7.93
N LEU A 48 9.43 11.33 -6.72
CA LEU A 48 10.70 11.96 -6.35
C LEU A 48 11.86 10.96 -6.42
N MET A 49 11.65 9.74 -5.90
CA MET A 49 12.67 8.69 -5.96
C MET A 49 13.00 8.26 -7.38
N CYS A 50 12.00 8.04 -8.22
CA CYS A 50 12.21 7.70 -9.62
C CYS A 50 12.92 8.84 -10.37
N GLY A 51 12.58 10.10 -10.10
CA GLY A 51 13.26 11.26 -10.69
C GLY A 51 14.74 11.34 -10.30
N ILE A 52 15.04 11.14 -9.01
CA ILE A 52 16.43 11.09 -8.52
C ILE A 52 17.18 9.90 -9.11
N ASN A 53 16.57 8.72 -9.18
CA ASN A 53 17.18 7.53 -9.77
C ASN A 53 17.50 7.73 -11.26
N GLY A 54 16.58 8.34 -12.03
CA GLY A 54 16.79 8.64 -13.45
C GLY A 54 17.94 9.63 -13.69
N ILE A 55 18.10 10.64 -12.83
CA ILE A 55 19.25 11.58 -12.90
C ILE A 55 20.56 10.86 -12.55
N MET A 56 20.55 10.09 -11.47
CA MET A 56 21.74 9.45 -10.92
C MET A 56 22.27 8.31 -11.80
N TRP A 57 21.39 7.45 -12.31
CA TRP A 57 21.76 6.28 -13.13
C TRP A 57 21.59 6.50 -14.64
N GLY A 58 21.43 7.76 -15.09
CA GLY A 58 21.38 8.12 -16.50
C GLY A 58 22.68 7.76 -17.23
N GLY A 59 22.71 6.61 -17.91
CA GLY A 59 23.87 6.13 -18.67
C GLY A 59 24.99 5.51 -17.83
N ARG A 60 24.72 5.17 -16.56
CA ARG A 60 25.71 4.57 -15.67
C ARG A 60 25.10 3.36 -14.95
N THR A 61 25.85 2.27 -14.90
CA THR A 61 25.52 1.05 -14.11
C THR A 61 26.38 0.90 -12.87
N THR A 62 27.20 1.91 -12.55
CA THR A 62 28.17 1.85 -11.46
C THR A 62 27.53 2.05 -10.08
N ASN A 63 28.05 1.33 -9.09
CA ASN A 63 27.64 1.39 -7.67
C ASN A 63 28.25 2.61 -6.95
N PHE A 64 27.90 3.84 -7.33
CA PHE A 64 28.50 5.03 -6.68
C PHE A 64 27.77 5.46 -5.40
N ALA A 65 26.49 5.11 -5.23
CA ALA A 65 25.65 5.56 -4.11
C ALA A 65 25.02 4.39 -3.33
N LEU A 66 25.84 3.59 -2.63
CA LEU A 66 25.36 2.46 -1.82
C LEU A 66 24.35 2.87 -0.73
N VAL A 67 24.55 4.03 -0.10
CA VAL A 67 23.63 4.53 0.94
C VAL A 67 22.27 4.86 0.33
N TRP A 68 22.25 5.52 -0.83
CA TRP A 68 21.02 5.81 -1.54
C TRP A 68 20.30 4.54 -1.96
N CYS A 69 21.02 3.57 -2.51
CA CYS A 69 20.50 2.28 -2.92
C CYS A 69 19.81 1.53 -1.77
N ASN A 70 20.39 1.55 -0.56
CA ASN A 70 19.80 0.94 0.62
C ASN A 70 18.52 1.66 1.10
N ILE A 71 18.44 2.96 0.90
CA ILE A 71 17.27 3.77 1.28
C ILE A 71 16.16 3.58 0.25
N SER A 72 16.50 3.69 -1.04
CA SER A 72 15.55 3.62 -2.15
C SER A 72 14.87 2.25 -2.22
N THR A 73 15.63 1.18 -2.07
CA THR A 73 15.07 -0.17 -2.06
C THR A 73 14.04 -0.37 -0.95
N LYS A 74 14.34 0.08 0.28
CA LYS A 74 13.40 -0.01 1.41
C LYS A 74 12.14 0.82 1.18
N LEU A 75 12.30 2.05 0.70
CA LEU A 75 11.18 2.94 0.40
C LEU A 75 10.28 2.36 -0.70
N THR A 76 10.85 1.84 -1.79
CA THR A 76 10.10 1.19 -2.88
C THR A 76 9.26 0.03 -2.34
N MET A 77 9.84 -0.84 -1.50
CA MET A 77 9.09 -1.94 -0.88
C MET A 77 7.92 -1.43 -0.03
N GLY A 78 8.15 -0.43 0.82
CA GLY A 78 7.07 0.17 1.62
C GLY A 78 5.97 0.80 0.77
N THR A 79 6.32 1.47 -0.33
CA THR A 79 5.34 2.05 -1.27
C THR A 79 4.41 0.98 -1.85
N HIS A 80 4.92 -0.20 -2.21
CA HIS A 80 4.08 -1.28 -2.71
C HIS A 80 3.06 -1.76 -1.68
N TYR A 81 3.47 -1.93 -0.42
CA TYR A 81 2.56 -2.27 0.67
C TYR A 81 1.56 -1.15 0.94
N ALA A 82 2.02 0.11 0.91
CA ALA A 82 1.18 1.27 1.10
C ALA A 82 0.11 1.36 0.02
N PHE A 83 0.45 1.21 -1.26
CA PHE A 83 -0.51 1.31 -2.36
C PHE A 83 -1.61 0.25 -2.30
N ALA A 84 -1.28 -0.99 -1.94
CA ALA A 84 -2.28 -2.03 -1.73
C ALA A 84 -3.25 -1.67 -0.58
N ALA A 85 -2.72 -1.20 0.55
CA ALA A 85 -3.53 -0.80 1.70
C ALA A 85 -4.36 0.47 1.42
N LEU A 86 -3.79 1.43 0.71
CA LEU A 86 -4.43 2.69 0.33
C LEU A 86 -5.59 2.46 -0.64
N ALA A 87 -5.40 1.60 -1.65
CA ALA A 87 -6.47 1.23 -2.57
C ALA A 87 -7.68 0.67 -1.82
N LEU A 88 -7.44 -0.25 -0.89
CA LEU A 88 -8.47 -0.80 0.00
C LEU A 88 -9.18 0.29 0.83
N CYS A 89 -8.43 1.15 1.50
CA CYS A 89 -9.01 2.19 2.36
C CYS A 89 -9.81 3.23 1.56
N VAL A 90 -9.33 3.62 0.38
CA VAL A 90 -10.05 4.53 -0.51
C VAL A 90 -11.34 3.88 -1.03
N CYS A 91 -11.28 2.63 -1.50
CA CYS A 91 -12.47 1.88 -1.93
C CYS A 91 -13.49 1.75 -0.81
N ARG A 92 -13.05 1.46 0.43
CA ARG A 92 -13.93 1.39 1.60
C ARG A 92 -14.61 2.73 1.86
N ASN A 93 -13.88 3.84 1.82
CA ASN A 93 -14.45 5.17 2.06
C ASN A 93 -15.45 5.58 0.98
N LEU A 94 -15.17 5.23 -0.28
CA LEU A 94 -16.11 5.43 -1.38
C LEU A 94 -17.36 4.57 -1.24
N ALA A 95 -17.21 3.29 -0.89
CA ALA A 95 -18.34 2.38 -0.67
C ALA A 95 -19.25 2.86 0.47
N GLN A 96 -18.65 3.39 1.56
CA GLN A 96 -19.42 4.00 2.64
C GLN A 96 -20.16 5.26 2.17
N ALA A 97 -19.50 6.14 1.41
CA ALA A 97 -20.12 7.37 0.90
C ALA A 97 -21.24 7.13 -0.12
N CYS A 98 -21.16 6.06 -0.90
CA CYS A 98 -22.18 5.67 -1.88
C CYS A 98 -23.34 4.85 -1.28
N SER A 99 -23.22 4.40 -0.03
CA SER A 99 -24.25 3.57 0.58
C SER A 99 -25.52 4.38 0.88
N PRO A 100 -26.72 3.89 0.49
CA PRO A 100 -27.98 4.56 0.84
C PRO A 100 -28.26 4.55 2.35
N TYR A 101 -27.56 3.68 3.09
CA TYR A 101 -27.64 3.58 4.56
C TYR A 101 -26.52 4.37 5.26
N TYR A 102 -25.83 5.26 4.54
CA TYR A 102 -24.76 6.06 5.13
C TYR A 102 -25.33 6.96 6.23
N THR A 103 -24.92 6.69 7.46
CA THR A 103 -25.20 7.53 8.63
C THR A 103 -23.94 8.32 8.96
N VAL A 104 -24.11 9.58 9.35
CA VAL A 104 -22.98 10.44 9.74
C VAL A 104 -22.28 9.77 10.94
N PRO A 105 -20.99 9.41 10.82
CA PRO A 105 -20.31 8.64 11.85
C PRO A 105 -20.18 9.46 13.13
N HIS A 106 -20.46 8.83 14.26
CA HIS A 106 -20.27 9.44 15.56
C HIS A 106 -18.77 9.69 15.86
N ALA A 107 -18.45 10.61 16.77
CA ALA A 107 -17.07 11.03 17.02
C ALA A 107 -16.15 9.85 17.41
N ALA A 108 -16.66 8.88 18.18
CA ALA A 108 -15.93 7.67 18.54
C ALA A 108 -15.66 6.78 17.30
N GLN A 109 -16.67 6.57 16.45
CA GLN A 109 -16.54 5.77 15.23
C GLN A 109 -15.55 6.40 14.24
N ARG A 110 -15.55 7.73 14.11
CA ARG A 110 -14.58 8.47 13.28
C ARG A 110 -13.14 8.30 13.77
N ARG A 111 -12.92 8.28 15.10
CA ARG A 111 -11.58 8.01 15.67
C ARG A 111 -11.12 6.59 15.37
N THR A 112 -11.99 5.60 15.51
CA THR A 112 -11.66 4.20 15.20
C THR A 112 -11.32 4.01 13.72
N GLN A 113 -12.09 4.63 12.82
CA GLN A 113 -11.79 4.64 11.38
C GLN A 113 -10.43 5.26 11.09
N PHE A 114 -10.14 6.44 11.67
CA PHE A 114 -8.87 7.13 11.50
C PHE A 114 -7.67 6.29 11.98
N ILE A 115 -7.78 5.67 13.17
CA ILE A 115 -6.73 4.79 13.71
C ILE A 115 -6.51 3.59 12.80
N PHE A 116 -7.60 2.98 12.30
CA PHE A 116 -7.53 1.86 11.38
C PHE A 116 -6.84 2.24 10.05
N GLU A 117 -7.22 3.39 9.46
CA GLU A 117 -6.64 3.88 8.21
C GLU A 117 -5.13 4.14 8.34
N ILE A 118 -4.71 4.81 9.41
CA ILE A 118 -3.28 5.05 9.69
C ILE A 118 -2.55 3.75 9.94
N PHE A 119 -3.13 2.84 10.73
CA PHE A 119 -2.53 1.54 10.99
C PHE A 119 -2.27 0.78 9.68
N MET A 120 -3.26 0.73 8.79
CA MET A 120 -3.13 0.04 7.52
C MET A 120 -2.18 0.75 6.54
N CYS A 121 -2.26 2.07 6.44
CA CYS A 121 -1.55 2.82 5.39
C CYS A 121 -0.15 3.32 5.81
N ALA A 122 0.22 3.22 7.10
CA ALA A 122 1.53 3.63 7.62
C ALA A 122 2.25 2.51 8.39
N VAL A 123 1.56 1.80 9.29
CA VAL A 123 2.22 0.76 10.11
C VAL A 123 2.56 -0.48 9.27
N LEU A 124 1.63 -0.92 8.40
CA LEU A 124 1.88 -2.08 7.54
C LEU A 124 3.07 -1.87 6.58
N PRO A 125 3.21 -0.74 5.87
CA PRO A 125 4.43 -0.43 5.11
C PRO A 125 5.72 -0.53 5.93
N VAL A 126 5.72 -0.01 7.16
CA VAL A 126 6.89 -0.04 8.05
C VAL A 126 7.23 -1.47 8.46
N ILE A 127 6.23 -2.31 8.78
CA ILE A 127 6.43 -3.73 9.05
C ILE A 127 7.01 -4.43 7.81
N GLY A 128 6.49 -4.13 6.62
CA GLY A 128 7.01 -4.65 5.36
C GLY A 128 8.46 -4.27 5.10
N MET A 129 8.83 -3.02 5.39
CA MET A 129 10.22 -2.54 5.32
C MET A 129 11.13 -3.26 6.32
N ALA A 130 10.67 -3.48 7.55
CA ALA A 130 11.43 -4.16 8.60
C ALA A 130 11.63 -5.64 8.30
N LEU A 131 10.58 -6.34 7.85
CA LEU A 131 10.66 -7.75 7.46
C LEU A 131 11.62 -7.93 6.28
N TYR A 132 11.61 -6.99 5.34
CA TYR A 132 12.54 -7.00 4.22
C TYR A 132 14.01 -6.97 4.66
N TYR A 133 14.33 -6.27 5.76
CA TYR A 133 15.68 -6.25 6.34
C TYR A 133 16.19 -7.65 6.71
N VAL A 134 15.30 -8.54 7.15
CA VAL A 134 15.65 -9.90 7.60
C VAL A 134 15.79 -10.88 6.42
N VAL A 135 14.99 -10.71 5.37
CA VAL A 135 14.88 -11.66 4.24
C VAL A 135 15.91 -11.39 3.13
N GLN A 136 16.53 -10.22 3.11
CA GLN A 136 17.43 -9.78 2.03
C GLN A 136 18.74 -10.60 1.98
N ARG A 137 18.72 -11.75 1.28
CA ARG A 137 19.90 -12.62 1.07
C ARG A 137 20.85 -12.13 -0.03
N HIS A 138 20.40 -11.28 -0.95
CA HIS A 138 21.21 -10.67 -2.01
C HIS A 138 21.01 -9.14 -2.00
N ARG A 139 22.10 -8.36 -2.06
CA ARG A 139 22.09 -6.93 -1.67
C ARG A 139 21.14 -6.07 -2.52
N PHE A 140 21.27 -6.02 -3.83
CA PHE A 140 20.40 -5.28 -4.76
C PHE A 140 20.89 -5.54 -6.19
N ASN A 141 20.05 -5.30 -7.20
CA ASN A 141 20.49 -5.29 -8.60
C ASN A 141 20.42 -3.86 -9.15
N ILE A 142 21.40 -3.44 -9.95
CA ILE A 142 21.34 -2.13 -10.62
C ILE A 142 20.92 -2.34 -12.05
N ILE A 143 19.89 -1.61 -12.46
CA ILE A 143 19.46 -1.51 -13.84
C ILE A 143 19.86 -0.11 -14.33
N GLU A 144 20.45 -0.04 -15.52
CA GLU A 144 20.75 1.24 -16.17
C GLU A 144 19.47 2.08 -16.29
N ASP A 145 19.56 3.39 -16.05
CA ASP A 145 18.45 4.38 -16.08
C ASP A 145 17.37 4.24 -15.00
N PHE A 146 17.11 3.04 -14.48
CA PHE A 146 16.13 2.81 -13.40
C PHE A 146 16.76 2.79 -12.00
N GLY A 147 18.08 2.60 -11.93
CA GLY A 147 18.86 2.58 -10.70
C GLY A 147 18.72 1.26 -9.92
N CYS A 148 18.69 1.37 -8.59
CA CYS A 148 18.64 0.21 -7.71
C CYS A 148 17.25 -0.42 -7.68
N THR A 149 17.14 -1.62 -8.25
CA THR A 149 15.90 -2.40 -8.28
C THR A 149 16.04 -3.68 -7.46
N LEU A 150 14.88 -4.19 -7.08
CA LEU A 150 14.74 -5.33 -6.20
C LEU A 150 14.19 -6.51 -6.97
N TYR A 151 14.72 -7.69 -6.67
CA TYR A 151 14.04 -8.93 -7.03
C TYR A 151 12.79 -9.04 -6.15
N MET A 152 11.64 -8.67 -6.70
CA MET A 152 10.36 -8.73 -6.02
C MET A 152 9.95 -10.19 -5.87
N VAL A 153 10.08 -10.74 -4.67
CA VAL A 153 9.35 -11.95 -4.28
C VAL A 153 7.86 -11.58 -4.23
N PRO A 154 6.91 -12.43 -4.68
CA PRO A 154 5.46 -12.14 -4.69
C PRO A 154 4.80 -12.07 -3.29
N PHE A 155 5.50 -11.52 -2.28
CA PHE A 155 4.95 -11.29 -0.94
C PHE A 155 3.79 -10.29 -0.95
N THR A 156 3.78 -9.33 -1.88
CA THR A 156 2.65 -8.42 -2.08
C THR A 156 1.37 -9.17 -2.42
N SER A 157 1.46 -10.23 -3.23
CA SER A 157 0.33 -11.11 -3.57
C SER A 157 -0.19 -11.85 -2.34
N VAL A 158 0.70 -12.36 -1.48
CA VAL A 158 0.34 -13.06 -0.24
C VAL A 158 -0.32 -12.09 0.74
N ILE A 159 0.19 -10.87 0.86
CA ILE A 159 -0.36 -9.84 1.71
C ILE A 159 -1.72 -9.39 1.19
N PHE A 160 -1.86 -9.16 -0.12
CA PHE A 160 -3.15 -8.90 -0.76
C PHE A 160 -4.14 -10.02 -0.43
N PHE A 161 -3.77 -11.29 -0.62
CA PHE A 161 -4.63 -12.43 -0.28
C PHE A 161 -4.94 -12.52 1.22
N ALA A 162 -3.99 -12.24 2.10
CA ALA A 162 -4.23 -12.22 3.54
C ALA A 162 -5.18 -11.08 3.92
N PHE A 163 -5.09 -9.90 3.31
CA PHE A 163 -5.96 -8.78 3.63
C PHE A 163 -7.36 -8.93 3.02
N PHE A 164 -7.45 -9.27 1.73
CA PHE A 164 -8.74 -9.50 1.05
C PHE A 164 -9.41 -10.79 1.52
N GLY A 165 -8.63 -11.82 1.84
CA GLY A 165 -9.11 -13.10 2.39
C GLY A 165 -9.39 -13.09 3.89
N LEU A 166 -9.00 -12.05 4.64
CA LEU A 166 -9.33 -11.92 6.07
C LEU A 166 -10.25 -10.72 6.39
N GLY A 167 -10.72 -10.01 5.36
CA GLY A 167 -11.74 -8.96 5.52
C GLY A 167 -12.97 -9.52 6.24
N GLN A 168 -13.62 -8.72 7.11
CA GLN A 168 -14.76 -9.20 7.90
C GLN A 168 -15.88 -9.76 7.01
N GLU A 169 -16.15 -9.14 5.86
CA GLU A 169 -17.12 -9.63 4.86
C GLU A 169 -16.72 -11.01 4.30
N ALA A 170 -15.44 -11.19 3.96
CA ALA A 170 -14.92 -12.45 3.49
C ALA A 170 -14.94 -13.52 4.60
N LYS A 171 -14.61 -13.16 5.85
CA LYS A 171 -14.68 -14.07 7.01
C LYS A 171 -16.10 -14.53 7.31
N ASP A 172 -17.09 -13.65 7.14
CA ASP A 172 -18.49 -14.01 7.31
C ASP A 172 -18.94 -14.97 6.20
N GLU A 173 -18.53 -14.73 4.96
CA GLU A 173 -18.70 -15.67 3.83
C GLU A 173 -17.98 -17.00 4.08
N TYR A 174 -16.70 -17.01 4.50
CA TYR A 174 -15.95 -18.21 4.84
C TYR A 174 -16.60 -18.99 5.98
N THR A 175 -17.13 -18.30 6.98
CA THR A 175 -17.82 -18.94 8.11
C THR A 175 -19.12 -19.58 7.66
N LYS A 176 -19.90 -18.92 6.79
CA LYS A 176 -21.09 -19.50 6.16
C LYS A 176 -20.75 -20.71 5.30
N TYR A 177 -19.73 -20.60 4.45
CA TYR A 177 -19.27 -21.69 3.59
C TYR A 177 -18.73 -22.88 4.39
N LEU A 178 -17.90 -22.64 5.40
CA LEU A 178 -17.38 -23.69 6.28
C LEU A 178 -18.48 -24.35 7.11
N CYS A 179 -19.48 -23.58 7.55
CA CYS A 179 -20.67 -24.13 8.21
C CYS A 179 -21.48 -25.01 7.25
N PHE A 180 -21.68 -24.56 6.00
CA PHE A 180 -22.32 -25.35 4.96
C PHE A 180 -21.56 -26.66 4.71
N VAL A 181 -20.24 -26.62 4.49
CA VAL A 181 -19.41 -27.81 4.25
C VAL A 181 -19.43 -28.76 5.45
N LYS A 182 -19.26 -28.25 6.68
CA LYS A 182 -19.30 -29.08 7.89
C LYS A 182 -20.65 -29.78 8.07
N THR A 183 -21.74 -29.08 7.78
CA THR A 183 -23.09 -29.58 8.05
C THR A 183 -23.61 -30.49 6.92
N LYS A 184 -23.36 -30.14 5.65
CA LYS A 184 -23.87 -30.87 4.47
C LYS A 184 -22.93 -31.93 3.91
N ILE A 185 -21.62 -31.72 3.97
CA ILE A 185 -20.64 -32.65 3.37
C ILE A 185 -20.07 -33.57 4.43
N LEU A 186 -19.62 -33.01 5.56
CA LEU A 186 -18.99 -33.79 6.62
C LEU A 186 -19.96 -34.29 7.69
N HIS A 187 -21.24 -33.91 7.65
CA HIS A 187 -22.28 -34.25 8.64
C HIS A 187 -21.84 -34.01 10.11
N VAL A 188 -20.92 -33.08 10.34
CA VAL A 188 -20.47 -32.69 11.69
C VAL A 188 -21.43 -31.63 12.22
N LYS A 189 -22.06 -31.89 13.38
CA LYS A 189 -22.95 -30.91 14.02
C LYS A 189 -22.16 -29.65 14.41
N PRO A 190 -22.69 -28.43 14.11
CA PRO A 190 -21.98 -27.20 14.42
C PRO A 190 -21.82 -27.00 15.94
N LYS A 191 -20.62 -26.58 16.37
CA LYS A 191 -20.35 -26.23 17.77
C LYS A 191 -20.92 -24.83 18.04
N LYS A 192 -21.80 -24.71 19.05
CA LYS A 192 -22.47 -23.46 19.44
C LYS A 192 -21.41 -22.39 19.78
N GLN A 193 -21.38 -21.28 19.03
CA GLN A 193 -20.54 -20.12 19.34
C GLN A 193 -21.09 -19.45 20.62
N PRO A 194 -20.29 -19.19 21.67
CA PRO A 194 -20.75 -18.42 22.81
C PRO A 194 -20.94 -16.96 22.37
N VAL A 195 -22.18 -16.48 22.52
CA VAL A 195 -22.54 -15.08 22.33
C VAL A 195 -21.79 -14.27 23.39
N LEU A 196 -20.79 -13.49 22.99
CA LEU A 196 -20.13 -12.56 23.88
C LEU A 196 -21.10 -11.38 24.11
N PRO A 197 -21.54 -11.11 25.35
CA PRO A 197 -22.41 -9.99 25.63
C PRO A 197 -21.65 -8.70 25.34
N ILE A 198 -22.19 -7.92 24.41
CA ILE A 198 -21.76 -6.55 24.16
C ILE A 198 -22.20 -5.77 25.40
N LEU A 199 -21.23 -5.39 26.24
CA LEU A 199 -21.38 -4.36 27.27
C LEU A 199 -20.80 -3.06 26.73
#